data_AF-A0A1H0N0I8-F1
#
_entry.id   AF-A0A1H0N0I8-F1
#
_cell.length_a   1.000
_cell.length_b   1.000
_cell.length_c   1.000
_cell.angle_alpha   90.00
_cell.angle_beta   90.00
_cell.angle_gamma   90.00
#
_symmetry.space_group_name_H-M   'P 1'
#
loop_
_entity.id
_entity.type
_entity.pdbx_description
1 polymer ?
#
loop_
_entity_poly.entity_id
_entity_poly.type
_entity_poly.pdbx_seq_one_letter_code
_entity_poly.pdbx_strand_id
1 'polypeptide(L)' 'MNELQWQLKESKRELVMWNRDHKSIYREDKIKELTNKIKLLEQEIFDIEYKELEEQERLNGLQC' A
#
# COMPACT_ATOMS: atom_id res chain seq x y z
N MET A 1 -6.05 4.60 -8.45
CA MET A 1 -6.31 3.35 -7.71
C MET A 1 -5.48 2.16 -8.19
N ASN A 2 -5.61 1.74 -9.46
CA ASN A 2 -4.93 0.53 -9.97
C ASN A 2 -3.39 0.55 -9.85
N GLU A 3 -2.75 1.71 -10.00
CA GLU A 3 -1.29 1.82 -9.91
C GLU A 3 -0.78 1.61 -8.47
N LEU A 4 -1.41 2.24 -7.47
CA LEU A 4 -1.03 2.08 -6.06
C LEU A 4 -1.24 0.64 -5.57
N GLN A 5 -2.36 0.02 -5.95
CA GLN A 5 -2.63 -1.38 -5.63
C GLN A 5 -1.62 -2.34 -6.30
N TRP A 6 -1.21 -2.05 -7.54
CA TRP A 6 -0.16 -2.80 -8.22
C TRP A 6 1.19 -2.64 -7.52
N GLN A 7 1.59 -1.41 -7.17
CA GLN A 7 2.82 -1.13 -6.44
C GLN A 7 2.84 -1.80 -5.06
N LEU A 8 1.71 -1.83 -4.36
CA LEU A 8 1.56 -2.53 -3.08
C LEU A 8 1.77 -4.03 -3.26
N LYS A 9 1.16 -4.63 -4.29
CA LYS A 9 1.29 -6.06 -4.60
C LYS A 9 2.73 -6.43 -4.93
N GLU A 10 3.40 -5.65 -5.78
CA GLU A 10 4.80 -5.88 -6.12
C GLU A 10 5.72 -5.69 -4.92
N SER A 11 5.50 -4.65 -4.11
CA SER A 11 6.30 -4.41 -2.90
C SER A 11 6.15 -5.55 -1.87
N LYS A 12 4.92 -6.09 -1.70
CA LYS A 12 4.67 -7.28 -0.87
C LYS A 12 5.36 -8.52 -1.40
N ARG A 13 5.35 -8.72 -2.73
CA ARG A 13 6.05 -9.84 -3.37
C ARG A 13 7.57 -9.74 -3.19
N GLU A 14 8.13 -8.55 -3.38
CA GLU A 14 9.55 -8.28 -3.16
C GLU A 14 9.93 -8.53 -1.70
N LEU A 15 9.11 -8.09 -0.74
CA LEU A 15 9.32 -8.34 0.68
C LEU A 15 9.37 -9.84 1.00
N VAL A 16 8.50 -10.65 0.40
CA VAL A 16 8.52 -12.11 0.58
C VAL A 16 9.81 -12.73 0.04
N MET A 17 10.32 -12.23 -1.10
CA MET A 17 11.58 -12.70 -1.67
C MET A 17 12.77 -12.36 -0.75
N TRP A 18 12.85 -11.12 -0.26
CA TRP A 18 13.90 -10.71 0.68
C TRP A 18 13.82 -11.43 2.03
N ASN A 19 12.61 -11.73 2.51
CA ASN A 19 12.47 -12.55 3.72
C ASN A 19 13.03 -13.96 3.55
N ARG A 20 13.00 -14.51 2.33
CA ARG A 20 13.56 -15.84 2.00
C ARG A 20 15.05 -15.81 1.67
N ASP A 21 15.61 -14.64 1.38
CA ASP A 21 17.04 -14.49 1.15
C ASP A 21 17.79 -14.45 2.48
N HIS A 22 18.46 -15.55 2.83
CA HIS A 22 19.25 -15.68 4.07
C HIS A 22 20.73 -15.38 3.88
N LYS A 23 21.15 -15.01 2.66
CA LYS A 23 22.56 -14.87 2.29
C LYS A 23 23.00 -13.41 2.19
N SER A 24 22.09 -12.48 1.94
CA SER A 24 22.41 -11.06 1.83
C SER A 24 22.58 -10.39 3.18
N ILE A 25 23.67 -9.63 3.32
CA ILE A 25 23.93 -8.76 4.47
C ILE A 25 22.99 -7.56 4.52
N TYR A 26 22.36 -7.19 3.41
CA TYR A 26 21.44 -6.05 3.30
C TYR A 26 19.98 -6.44 3.54
N ARG A 27 19.73 -7.70 3.89
CA ARG A 27 18.39 -8.27 4.04
C ARG A 27 17.54 -7.47 5.02
N GLU A 28 18.06 -7.16 6.20
CA GLU A 28 17.31 -6.48 7.26
C GLU A 28 16.92 -5.06 6.87
N ASP A 29 17.87 -4.30 6.31
CA ASP A 29 17.61 -2.94 5.83
C ASP A 29 16.57 -2.93 4.70
N LYS A 30 16.68 -3.88 3.77
CA LYS A 30 15.74 -3.97 2.65
C LYS A 30 14.35 -4.42 3.07
N ILE A 31 14.25 -5.34 4.02
CA ILE A 31 12.98 -5.71 4.66
C ILE A 31 12.34 -4.50 5.34
N LYS A 32 13.14 -3.70 6.07
CA LYS A 32 12.65 -2.50 6.76
C LYS A 32 12.16 -1.44 5.78
N GLU A 33 12.92 -1.17 4.72
CA GLU A 33 12.53 -0.26 3.64
C GLU A 33 11.21 -0.68 2.99
N LEU A 34 11.11 -1.95 2.57
CA LEU A 34 9.91 -2.49 1.93
C LEU A 34 8.71 -2.49 2.88
N THR A 35 8.91 -2.80 4.16
CA THR A 35 7.85 -2.75 5.18
C THR A 35 7.32 -1.33 5.35
N ASN A 36 8.21 -0.33 5.42
CA ASN A 36 7.79 1.06 5.51
C ASN A 36 7.05 1.52 4.24
N LYS A 37 7.55 1.15 3.06
CA LYS A 37 6.89 1.45 1.78
C LYS A 37 5.49 0.84 1.70
N ILE A 38 5.33 -0.42 2.12
CA ILE A 38 4.03 -1.10 2.15
C ILE A 38 3.05 -0.35 3.08
N LYS A 39 3.48 0.04 4.28
CA LYS A 39 2.63 0.80 5.20
C LYS A 39 2.16 2.14 4.62
N LEU A 40 3.06 2.86 3.95
CA LEU A 40 2.71 4.13 3.30
C LEU A 40 1.69 3.92 2.18
N LEU A 41 1.91 2.92 1.32
CA LEU A 41 0.97 2.59 0.25
C LEU A 41 -0.40 2.15 0.79
N GLU A 42 -0.44 1.38 1.88
CA GLU A 42 -1.70 0.98 2.54
C GLU A 42 -2.44 2.20 3.11
N GLN A 43 -1.72 3.15 3.71
CA GLN A 43 -2.32 4.39 4.20
C GLN A 43 -2.85 5.26 3.06
N GLU A 44 -2.09 5.44 1.98
CA GLU A 44 -2.52 6.24 0.83
C GLU A 44 -3.77 5.65 0.15
N ILE A 45 -3.81 4.32 0.02
CA ILE A 45 -5.00 3.62 -0.50
C ILE A 45 -6.20 3.87 0.42
N PHE A 46 -6.02 3.72 1.73
CA PHE A 46 -7.08 3.96 2.70
C PHE A 46 -7.59 5.41 2.65
N ASP A 47 -6.70 6.40 2.60
CA ASP A 47 -7.08 7.81 2.55
C ASP A 47 -7.85 8.16 1.27
N ILE A 48 -7.51 7.52 0.15
CA ILE A 48 -8.24 7.65 -1.12
C ILE A 48 -9.63 7.02 -1.00
N GLU A 49 -9.71 5.77 -0.54
CA GLU A 49 -10.99 5.04 -0.37
C GLU A 49 -11.93 5.78 0.57
N TYR A 50 -11.38 6.34 1.65
CA TYR A 50 -12.15 7.13 2.61
C TYR A 50 -12.72 8.40 1.97
N LYS A 51 -11.91 9.16 1.23
CA LYS A 51 -12.37 10.37 0.53
C LYS A 51 -13.39 10.04 -0.57
N GLU A 52 -13.19 8.95 -1.29
CA GLU A 52 -14.15 8.48 -2.30
C GLU A 52 -15.51 8.13 -1.64
N LEU A 53 -15.49 7.51 -0.45
CA LEU A 53 -16.68 7.23 0.32
C LEU A 53 -17.38 8.51 0.79
N GLU A 54 -16.65 9.47 1.37
CA GLU A 54 -17.20 10.76 1.82
C GLU A 54 -17.86 11.51 0.66
N GLU A 55 -17.22 11.53 -0.52
CA GLU A 55 -17.78 12.19 -1.70
C GLU A 55 -19.03 11.48 -2.22
N GLN A 56 -19.07 10.14 -2.19
CA GLN A 56 -20.27 9.38 -2.53
C GLN A 56 -21.44 9.69 -1.59
N GLU A 57 -21.19 9.74 -0.27
CA GLU A 57 -22.21 10.10 0.71
C GLU A 57 -22.70 11.54 0.51
N ARG A 58 -21.79 12.48 0.23
CA ARG A 58 -22.12 13.88 -0.06
C ARG A 58 -22.98 14.02 -1.32
N LEU A 59 -22.62 13.34 -2.40
CA LEU A 59 -23.37 13.36 -3.66
C LEU A 59 -24.75 12.71 -3.52
N ASN A 60 -24.83 11.59 -2.80
CA ASN A 60 -26.11 10.92 -2.53
C ASN A 60 -27.02 11.75 -1.61
N GLY A 61 -26.45 12.50 -0.65
CA GLY A 61 -27.20 13.43 0.20
C GLY A 61 -27.71 14.68 -0.52
N LEU A 62 -27.10 15.05 -1.64
CA LEU A 62 -27.50 16.17 -2.51
C LEU A 62 -28.53 15.77 -3.59
N GLN A 63 -28.82 14.48 -3.76
CA GLN A 63 -29.82 13.96 -4.70
C GLN A 63 -31.24 13.83 -4.10
N CYS A 64 -31.48 14.35 -2.89
CA CYS A 64 -32.79 14.39 -2.23
C CYS A 64 -33.46 15.77 -2.37
#